data_AF-A0A6A4VST4-F1
#
_entry.id   AF-A0A6A4VST4-F1
#
_cell.length_a   1.000
_cell.length_b   1.000
_cell.length_c   1.000
_cell.angle_alpha   90.00
_cell.angle_beta   90.00
_cell.angle_gamma   90.00
#
_symmetry.space_group_name_H-M   'P 1'
#
loop_
_entity.id
_entity.type
_entity.pdbx_description
1 polymer ?
#
loop_
_entity_poly.entity_id
_entity_poly.type
_entity_poly.pdbx_seq_one_letter_code
_entity_poly.pdbx_strand_id
1 'polypeptide(L)'
;MGARTPGPAPRQFTKCGKSSHGDGWCNATFDSILCWPPTAPSTEQLLPCPPFKGVDPNKFARRYCLEDGIWRGRTHHETLVGGWTNYSDCFIPEVKKLMDQLYSSSGDDAGVRSIAKQPALV
;
A
#
# COMPACT_ATOMS: atom_id res chain seq x y z
N MET A 1 41.19 -8.57 5.55
CA MET A 1 40.22 -9.63 5.93
C MET A 1 39.10 -8.96 6.71
N GLY A 2 38.02 -8.53 6.03
CA GLY A 2 36.86 -7.91 6.68
C GLY A 2 35.64 -8.78 6.40
N ALA A 3 35.17 -9.50 7.42
CA ALA A 3 33.98 -10.33 7.30
C ALA A 3 32.76 -9.44 7.13
N ARG A 4 32.16 -9.46 5.93
CA ARG A 4 30.85 -8.86 5.68
C ARG A 4 29.83 -9.72 6.42
N THR A 5 29.39 -9.27 7.59
CA THR A 5 28.26 -9.87 8.30
C THR A 5 27.04 -9.91 7.38
N PRO A 6 26.35 -11.06 7.23
CA PRO A 6 25.08 -11.10 6.53
C PRO A 6 24.11 -10.15 7.23
N GLY A 7 23.62 -9.13 6.52
CA GLY A 7 22.51 -8.31 7.00
C GLY A 7 21.31 -9.20 7.31
N PRO A 8 20.44 -8.82 8.26
CA PRO A 8 19.26 -9.61 8.59
C PRO A 8 18.43 -9.82 7.31
N ALA A 9 18.05 -11.08 7.06
CA ALA A 9 17.14 -11.43 5.98
C ALA A 9 15.89 -10.53 6.02
N PRO A 10 15.31 -10.14 4.87
CA PRO A 10 14.09 -9.37 4.83
C PRO A 10 13.03 -10.15 5.60
N ARG A 11 12.59 -9.63 6.75
CA ARG A 11 11.57 -10.27 7.57
C ARG A 11 10.31 -10.35 6.70
N GLN A 12 9.94 -11.56 6.30
CA GLN A 12 8.67 -11.79 5.63
C GLN A 12 7.59 -11.60 6.69
N PHE A 13 7.08 -10.37 6.82
CA PHE A 13 6.06 -10.00 7.81
C PHE A 13 4.71 -10.59 7.37
N THR A 14 4.54 -11.91 7.46
CA THR A 14 3.27 -12.59 7.15
C THR A 14 2.19 -12.33 8.20
N LYS A 15 2.52 -11.65 9.31
CA LYS A 15 1.58 -11.23 10.33
C LYS A 15 2.08 -9.98 11.05
N CYS A 16 1.19 -9.00 11.22
CA CYS A 16 1.43 -7.85 12.09
C CYS A 16 1.68 -8.34 13.52
N GLY A 17 2.62 -7.71 14.23
CA GLY A 17 2.86 -8.02 15.64
C GLY A 17 1.58 -7.87 16.47
N LYS A 18 1.42 -8.69 17.52
CA LYS A 18 0.32 -8.53 18.47
C LYS A 18 0.41 -7.14 19.10
N SER A 19 -0.69 -6.43 19.10
CA SER A 19 -0.78 -5.05 19.54
C SER A 19 -2.09 -4.85 20.29
N SER A 20 -2.01 -4.25 21.48
CA SER A 20 -3.14 -4.04 22.40
C SER A 20 -3.46 -2.54 22.46
N HIS A 21 -4.67 -2.18 22.06
CA HIS A 21 -5.13 -0.79 21.90
C HIS A 21 -6.50 -0.57 22.53
N GLY A 22 -6.91 0.69 22.65
CA GLY A 22 -8.21 1.06 23.21
C GLY A 22 -9.40 0.74 22.30
N ASP A 23 -10.60 0.85 22.84
CA ASP A 23 -11.85 0.67 22.09
C ASP A 23 -11.99 1.70 20.96
N GLY A 24 -12.57 1.28 19.83
CA GLY A 24 -12.78 2.14 18.64
C GLY A 24 -11.55 2.34 17.76
N TRP A 25 -10.42 1.69 18.04
CA TRP A 25 -9.24 1.73 17.17
C TRP A 25 -9.41 0.82 15.96
N CYS A 26 -8.81 1.21 14.84
CA CYS A 26 -8.63 0.29 13.73
C CYS A 26 -7.63 -0.79 14.11
N ASN A 27 -8.01 -2.05 13.91
CA ASN A 27 -7.16 -3.20 14.23
C ASN A 27 -5.91 -3.27 13.35
N ALA A 28 -4.84 -3.88 13.88
CA ALA A 28 -3.64 -4.18 13.11
C ALA A 28 -4.01 -5.05 11.91
N THR A 29 -3.53 -4.69 10.73
CA THR A 29 -3.86 -5.40 9.50
C THR A 29 -2.67 -5.46 8.56
N PHE A 30 -2.59 -6.53 7.78
CA PHE A 30 -1.57 -6.71 6.76
C PHE A 30 -2.24 -6.56 5.39
N ASP A 31 -1.74 -5.65 4.57
CA ASP A 31 -2.32 -5.37 3.25
C ASP A 31 -1.58 -6.09 2.11
N SER A 32 -0.94 -7.22 2.40
CA SER A 32 -0.06 -7.97 1.48
C SER A 32 1.32 -7.34 1.22
N ILE A 33 1.55 -6.10 1.68
CA ILE A 33 2.83 -5.40 1.55
C ILE A 33 3.39 -4.97 2.91
N LEU A 34 2.62 -4.18 3.66
CA LEU A 34 3.00 -3.53 4.90
C LEU A 34 2.13 -4.03 6.07
N CYS A 35 2.76 -4.16 7.23
CA CYS A 35 2.04 -4.35 8.48
C CYS A 35 1.60 -2.99 9.03
N TRP A 36 0.30 -2.75 9.00
CA TRP A 36 -0.30 -1.56 9.58
C TRP A 36 -0.51 -1.77 11.07
N PRO A 37 0.06 -0.90 11.93
CA PRO A 37 -0.20 -0.95 13.36
C PRO A 37 -1.66 -0.55 13.62
N PRO A 38 -2.21 -0.86 14.80
CA PRO A 38 -3.50 -0.32 15.17
C PRO A 38 -3.41 1.19 15.30
N THR A 39 -4.44 1.87 14.80
CA THR A 39 -4.45 3.33 14.65
C THR A 39 -5.71 3.88 15.31
N ALA A 40 -5.56 5.00 16.00
CA ALA A 40 -6.66 5.67 16.66
C ALA A 40 -7.73 6.11 15.63
N PRO A 41 -9.02 6.17 16.02
CA PRO A 41 -10.07 6.65 15.15
C PRO A 41 -9.79 8.07 14.62
N SER A 42 -10.30 8.36 13.44
CA SER A 42 -10.17 9.65 12.74
C SER A 42 -8.71 10.07 12.46
N THR A 43 -7.78 9.13 12.33
CA THR A 43 -6.34 9.38 12.17
C THR A 43 -5.81 8.84 10.84
N GLU A 44 -4.92 9.62 10.19
CA GLU A 44 -4.12 9.14 9.05
C GLU A 44 -2.84 8.45 9.55
N GLN A 45 -2.67 7.18 9.20
CA GLN A 45 -1.44 6.43 9.44
C GLN A 45 -0.53 6.53 8.22
N LEU A 46 0.75 6.85 8.47
CA LEU A 46 1.80 6.87 7.46
C LEU A 46 2.84 5.81 7.79
N LEU A 47 3.29 5.07 6.78
CA LEU A 47 4.41 4.14 6.88
C LEU A 47 5.37 4.39 5.69
N PRO A 48 6.70 4.25 5.88
CA PRO A 48 7.64 4.33 4.77
C PRO A 48 7.28 3.33 3.67
N CYS A 49 7.45 3.74 2.41
CA CYS A 49 7.25 2.84 1.30
C CYS A 49 8.23 1.65 1.38
N PRO A 50 7.79 0.43 1.01
CA PRO A 50 8.66 -0.74 1.06
C PRO A 50 9.86 -0.57 0.12
N PRO A 51 11.04 -1.10 0.46
CA PRO A 51 12.26 -0.96 -0.34
C PRO A 51 12.26 -1.92 -1.55
N PHE A 52 11.26 -1.80 -2.42
CA PHE A 52 11.15 -2.57 -3.65
C PHE A 52 11.71 -1.79 -4.85
N LYS A 53 12.12 -2.53 -5.90
CA LYS A 53 12.53 -1.89 -7.16
C LYS A 53 11.34 -1.14 -7.77
N GLY A 54 11.58 0.09 -8.23
CA GLY A 54 10.51 0.95 -8.79
C GLY A 54 9.73 1.74 -7.75
N VAL A 55 10.11 1.67 -6.48
CA VAL A 55 9.50 2.39 -5.36
C VAL A 55 10.55 3.28 -4.66
N ASP A 56 10.17 4.49 -4.26
CA ASP A 56 10.99 5.42 -3.48
C ASP A 56 10.78 5.17 -1.98
N PRO A 57 11.75 4.58 -1.26
CA PRO A 57 11.64 4.30 0.17
C PRO A 57 11.63 5.57 1.05
N ASN A 58 11.91 6.76 0.48
CA ASN A 58 11.81 8.04 1.19
C ASN A 58 10.40 8.64 1.15
N LYS A 59 9.46 7.97 0.46
CA LYS A 59 8.04 8.35 0.41
C LYS A 59 7.24 7.51 1.41
N PHE A 60 5.96 7.84 1.54
CA PHE A 60 5.08 7.20 2.51
C PHE A 60 3.85 6.61 1.82
N ALA A 61 3.51 5.38 2.21
CA ALA A 61 2.19 4.83 2.03
C ALA A 61 1.27 5.38 3.12
N ARG A 62 -0.01 5.59 2.79
CA ARG A 62 -0.98 6.20 3.70
C ARG A 62 -2.26 5.38 3.83
N ARG A 63 -2.81 5.32 5.04
CA ARG A 63 -4.12 4.76 5.37
C ARG A 63 -4.86 5.67 6.31
N TYR A 64 -6.18 5.58 6.30
CA TYR A 64 -7.01 6.35 7.20
C TYR A 64 -7.91 5.45 8.03
N CYS A 65 -7.86 5.63 9.35
CA CYS A 65 -8.78 5.00 10.28
C CYS A 65 -10.00 5.91 10.46
N LEU A 66 -11.19 5.40 10.17
CA LEU A 66 -12.45 6.12 10.36
C LEU A 66 -12.81 6.20 11.84
N GLU A 67 -13.80 7.02 12.17
CA GLU A 67 -14.25 7.26 13.55
C GLU A 67 -14.86 6.01 14.20
N ASP A 68 -15.43 5.12 13.39
CA ASP A 68 -16.05 3.86 13.82
C ASP A 68 -15.04 2.72 14.02
N GLY A 69 -13.73 2.99 13.93
CA GLY A 69 -12.68 1.99 14.06
C GLY A 69 -12.54 1.08 12.83
N ILE A 70 -13.09 1.49 11.68
CA ILE A 70 -12.96 0.77 10.42
C ILE A 70 -11.91 1.45 9.53
N TRP A 71 -11.06 0.64 8.90
CA TRP A 71 -10.14 1.16 7.89
C TRP A 71 -10.89 1.65 6.66
N ARG A 72 -10.61 2.88 6.23
CA ARG A 72 -11.25 3.50 5.06
C ARG A 72 -11.00 2.66 3.79
N GLY A 73 -12.04 2.46 2.99
CA GLY A 73 -11.92 1.91 1.63
C GLY A 73 -11.32 2.90 0.63
N ARG A 74 -11.21 2.49 -0.63
CA ARG A 74 -10.67 3.36 -1.69
C ARG A 74 -11.61 4.52 -1.98
N THR A 75 -12.90 4.22 -2.04
CA THR A 75 -13.97 5.20 -2.19
C THR A 75 -14.81 5.23 -0.92
N HIS A 76 -15.57 6.31 -0.73
CA HIS A 76 -16.42 6.48 0.46
C HIS A 76 -17.48 5.36 0.60
N HIS A 77 -17.88 4.74 -0.51
CA HIS A 77 -18.90 3.68 -0.54
C HIS A 77 -18.33 2.26 -0.49
N GLU A 78 -17.00 2.10 -0.55
CA GLU A 78 -16.36 0.80 -0.52
C GLU A 78 -15.98 0.40 0.92
N THR A 79 -16.59 -0.66 1.43
CA THR A 79 -16.18 -1.33 2.67
C THR A 79 -15.38 -2.59 2.33
N LEU A 80 -14.06 -2.42 2.21
CA LEU A 80 -13.14 -3.53 2.01
C LEU A 80 -12.76 -4.15 3.36
N VAL A 81 -12.87 -5.47 3.48
CA VAL A 81 -12.38 -6.20 4.66
C VAL A 81 -10.88 -5.95 4.77
N GLY A 82 -10.48 -5.25 5.84
CA GLY A 82 -9.09 -4.85 6.06
C GLY A 82 -8.71 -3.50 5.48
N GLY A 83 -9.60 -2.78 4.77
CA GLY A 83 -9.47 -1.40 4.25
C GLY A 83 -8.66 -1.25 2.96
N TRP A 84 -8.39 0.01 2.55
CA TRP A 84 -7.51 0.35 1.43
C TRP A 84 -6.26 1.11 1.87
N THR A 85 -5.19 0.99 1.07
CA THR A 85 -3.92 1.70 1.25
C THR A 85 -3.59 2.50 0.00
N ASN A 86 -3.19 3.76 0.18
CA ASN A 86 -2.73 4.59 -0.92
C ASN A 86 -1.20 4.54 -1.03
N TYR A 87 -0.73 3.94 -2.13
CA TYR A 87 0.67 3.83 -2.51
C TYR A 87 1.07 4.79 -3.66
N SER A 88 0.22 5.77 -4.02
CA SER A 88 0.46 6.67 -5.16
C SER A 88 1.83 7.36 -5.11
N ASP A 89 2.28 7.70 -3.91
CA ASP A 89 3.53 8.43 -3.71
C ASP A 89 4.75 7.53 -3.71
N CYS A 90 4.55 6.21 -3.53
CA CYS A 90 5.62 5.24 -3.48
C CYS A 90 6.28 5.03 -4.83
N PHE A 91 5.58 5.15 -5.95
CA PHE A 91 6.20 4.90 -7.25
C PHE A 91 7.19 6.00 -7.65
N ILE A 92 8.37 5.58 -8.13
CA ILE A 92 9.36 6.50 -8.70
C ILE A 92 8.84 7.17 -9.98
N PRO A 93 9.33 8.37 -10.34
CA PRO A 93 8.86 9.11 -11.52
C PRO A 93 8.93 8.30 -12.81
N GLU A 94 9.93 7.44 -12.97
CA GLU A 94 10.13 6.60 -14.15
C GLU A 94 9.00 5.57 -14.29
N VAL A 95 8.62 4.92 -13.19
CA VAL A 95 7.52 3.95 -13.17
C VAL A 95 6.17 4.66 -13.39
N LYS A 96 5.96 5.82 -12.76
CA LYS A 96 4.75 6.63 -12.97
C LYS A 96 4.55 6.96 -14.44
N LYS A 97 5.59 7.47 -15.12
CA LYS A 97 5.54 7.77 -16.56
C LYS A 97 5.21 6.56 -17.41
N LEU A 98 5.80 5.40 -17.12
CA LEU A 98 5.50 4.16 -17.84
C LEU A 98 4.05 3.73 -17.61
N MET A 99 3.56 3.83 -16.38
CA MET A 99 2.15 3.54 -16.07
C MET A 99 1.23 4.50 -16.82
N ASP A 100 1.49 5.80 -16.77
CA ASP A 100 0.69 6.81 -17.47
C ASP A 100 0.65 6.56 -18.99
N GLN A 101 1.78 6.18 -19.58
CA GLN A 101 1.87 5.81 -21.00
C GLN A 101 1.05 4.57 -21.31
N LEU A 102 1.12 3.52 -20.49
CA LEU A 102 0.33 2.31 -20.69
C LEU A 102 -1.17 2.54 -20.54
N TYR A 103 -1.58 3.42 -19.61
CA TYR A 103 -2.98 3.82 -19.45
C TYR A 103 -3.47 4.77 -20.54
N SER A 104 -2.58 5.56 -21.16
CA SER A 104 -2.94 6.55 -22.19
C SER A 104 -2.80 6.01 -23.62
N SER A 105 -1.93 5.02 -23.86
CA SER A 105 -1.65 4.44 -25.19
C SER A 105 -2.75 3.50 -25.71
N SER A 106 -3.88 3.37 -25.00
CA SER A 106 -5.08 2.71 -25.50
C SER A 106 -5.91 3.57 -26.48
N GLY A 107 -5.31 4.60 -27.08
CA GLY A 107 -5.98 5.61 -27.90
C GLY A 107 -5.75 5.54 -29.41
N ASP A 108 -4.97 4.58 -29.91
CA ASP A 108 -4.58 4.53 -31.33
C ASP A 108 -4.25 3.13 -31.83
N ASP A 109 -5.05 2.11 -31.45
CA ASP A 109 -5.08 0.83 -32.18
C ASP A 109 -6.46 0.17 -32.09
N ALA A 110 -7.21 0.27 -33.17
CA ALA A 110 -8.46 -0.45 -33.34
C ALA A 110 -8.20 -1.96 -33.42
N GLY A 111 -8.33 -2.68 -32.30
CA GLY A 111 -8.52 -4.13 -32.36
C GLY A 111 -7.88 -5.01 -31.30
N VAL A 112 -7.89 -4.66 -30.00
CA VAL A 112 -7.81 -5.68 -28.94
C VAL A 112 -8.85 -5.42 -27.87
N ARG A 113 -9.75 -6.40 -27.74
CA ARG A 113 -10.85 -6.42 -26.78
C ARG A 113 -10.29 -6.45 -25.35
N SER A 114 -10.73 -5.47 -24.55
CA SER A 114 -11.11 -5.61 -23.14
C SER A 114 -10.10 -6.27 -22.18
N ILE A 115 -9.02 -5.60 -21.79
CA ILE A 115 -8.33 -5.94 -20.53
C ILE A 115 -7.62 -4.73 -19.88
N ALA A 116 -8.36 -3.71 -19.46
CA ALA A 116 -7.79 -2.69 -18.55
C ALA A 116 -8.85 -2.03 -17.66
N LYS A 117 -9.67 -2.83 -16.97
CA LYS A 117 -10.02 -2.42 -15.61
C LYS A 117 -8.79 -2.70 -14.77
N GLN A 118 -8.23 -1.66 -14.16
CA GLN A 118 -7.13 -1.73 -13.20
C GLN A 118 -7.21 -3.03 -12.37
N PRO A 119 -6.34 -4.03 -12.53
CA PRO A 119 -6.08 -4.93 -11.44
C PRO A 119 -5.36 -4.09 -10.39
N ALA A 120 -5.80 -4.24 -9.14
CA ALA A 120 -5.09 -3.76 -7.97
C ALA A 120 -3.59 -4.07 -8.14
N LEU A 121 -2.75 -3.02 -8.21
CA LEU A 121 -1.35 -3.22 -7.88
C LEU A 121 -1.34 -3.55 -6.38
N VAL A 122 -1.08 -4.83 -6.15
CA VAL A 122 -0.75 -5.61 -4.94
C VAL A 122 -1.04 -4.99 -3.58
#